data_AF-A0A7J4LP25-F1
#
_entry.id   AF-A0A7J4LP25-F1
#
_cell.length_a   1.000
_cell.length_b   1.000
_cell.length_c   1.000
_cell.angle_alpha   90.00
_cell.angle_beta   90.00
_cell.angle_gamma   90.00
#
_symmetry.space_group_name_H-M   'P 1'
#
loop_
_entity.id
_entity.type
_entity.pdbx_description
1 polymer ?
#
loop_
_entity_poly.entity_id
_entity_poly.type
_entity_poly.pdbx_seq_one_letter_code
_entity_poly.pdbx_strand_id
1 'polypeptide(L)'
;ASGSEHKFSHALDRIAPKHALHGEQCGVGTIMMMYLHGGDWKSIKAAIEKIGAPATARELGVSEEHIVEALVRAHEIRPERYTILGTGLTEEAARRLAIVTGVIES
;
A
#
# COMPACT_ATOMS: atom_id res chain seq x y z
N ALA A 1 -15.23 0.23 -8.65
CA ALA A 1 -14.55 1.54 -8.65
C ALA A 1 -13.20 1.39 -7.96
N SER A 2 -12.17 2.14 -8.38
CA SER A 2 -10.80 2.06 -7.85
C SER A 2 -10.62 3.06 -6.70
N GLY A 3 -10.11 2.59 -5.54
CA GLY A 3 -10.01 3.31 -4.27
C GLY A 3 -8.57 3.71 -3.90
N SER A 4 -8.30 3.84 -2.60
CA SER A 4 -6.97 4.24 -2.07
C SER A 4 -5.87 3.21 -2.33
N GLU A 5 -6.22 1.92 -2.39
CA GLU A 5 -5.30 0.83 -2.73
C GLU A 5 -4.75 0.95 -4.16
N HIS A 6 -5.60 1.38 -5.10
CA HIS A 6 -5.16 1.66 -6.48
C HIS A 6 -4.38 2.96 -6.57
N LYS A 7 -4.73 3.98 -5.77
CA LYS A 7 -3.94 5.21 -5.68
C LYS A 7 -2.52 4.91 -5.20
N PHE A 8 -2.39 4.04 -4.20
CA PHE A 8 -1.09 3.53 -3.75
C PHE A 8 -0.34 2.81 -4.86
N SER A 9 -0.95 1.84 -5.56
CA SER A 9 -0.30 1.15 -6.68
C SER A 9 0.16 2.12 -7.77
N HIS A 10 -0.68 3.07 -8.18
CA HIS A 10 -0.28 4.07 -9.17
C HIS A 10 0.82 5.03 -8.70
N ALA A 11 0.88 5.34 -7.40
CA ALA A 11 2.00 6.11 -6.85
C ALA A 11 3.29 5.28 -6.89
N LEU A 12 3.22 3.99 -6.50
CA LEU A 12 4.34 3.06 -6.55
C LEU A 12 4.86 2.88 -7.99
N ASP A 13 3.96 2.78 -8.98
CA ASP A 13 4.31 2.70 -10.40
C ASP A 13 5.12 3.91 -10.89
N ARG A 14 4.96 5.08 -10.27
CA ARG A 14 5.68 6.31 -10.66
C ARG A 14 7.08 6.41 -10.07
N ILE A 15 7.36 5.71 -8.98
CA ILE A 15 8.59 5.89 -8.21
C ILE A 15 9.49 4.66 -8.24
N ALA A 16 8.91 3.45 -8.29
CA ALA A 16 9.68 2.22 -8.26
C ALA A 16 10.32 1.96 -9.64
N PRO A 17 11.63 1.64 -9.69
CA PRO A 17 12.33 1.38 -10.95
C PRO A 17 11.93 0.04 -11.60
N LYS A 18 11.34 -0.87 -10.82
CA LYS A 18 10.77 -2.14 -11.27
C LYS A 18 9.33 -2.25 -10.77
N HIS A 19 8.45 -2.61 -11.69
CA HIS A 19 7.02 -2.75 -11.43
C HIS A 19 6.69 -4.20 -11.11
N ALA A 20 6.19 -4.45 -9.90
CA ALA A 20 5.44 -5.68 -9.61
C ALA A 20 4.12 -5.68 -10.42
N LEU A 21 3.42 -6.81 -10.48
CA LEU A 21 2.15 -6.85 -11.20
C LEU A 21 1.13 -5.95 -10.50
N HIS A 22 0.30 -5.25 -11.27
CA HIS A 22 -0.66 -4.28 -10.71
C HIS A 22 -1.56 -4.88 -9.62
N GLY A 23 -2.03 -6.12 -9.83
CA GLY A 23 -2.85 -6.82 -8.83
C GLY A 23 -2.11 -7.11 -7.52
N GLU A 24 -0.81 -7.38 -7.57
CA GLU A 24 0.04 -7.62 -6.42
C GLU A 24 0.23 -6.34 -5.61
N GLN A 25 0.54 -5.23 -6.28
CA GLN A 25 0.65 -3.92 -5.65
C GLN A 25 -0.67 -3.48 -5.00
N CYS A 26 -1.79 -3.68 -5.70
CA CYS A 26 -3.13 -3.42 -5.16
C CYS A 26 -3.44 -4.31 -3.95
N GLY A 27 -2.99 -5.57 -3.94
CA GLY A 27 -3.12 -6.47 -2.79
C GLY A 27 -2.42 -5.91 -1.54
N VAL A 28 -1.15 -5.55 -1.67
CA VAL A 28 -0.36 -4.92 -0.58
C VAL A 28 -0.98 -3.58 -0.15
N GLY A 29 -1.41 -2.76 -1.11
CA GLY A 29 -2.15 -1.53 -0.82
C GLY A 29 -3.43 -1.80 -0.02
N THR A 30 -4.17 -2.85 -0.37
CA THR A 30 -5.44 -3.21 0.31
C THR A 30 -5.21 -3.58 1.78
N ILE A 31 -4.14 -4.29 2.11
CA ILE A 31 -3.77 -4.59 3.50
C ILE A 31 -3.64 -3.30 4.31
N MET A 32 -2.88 -2.33 3.79
CA MET A 32 -2.62 -1.06 4.46
C MET A 32 -3.87 -0.17 4.55
N MET A 33 -4.65 -0.08 3.47
CA MET A 33 -5.87 0.74 3.48
C MET A 33 -6.94 0.14 4.39
N MET A 34 -7.05 -1.19 4.48
CA MET A 34 -7.98 -1.84 5.39
C MET A 34 -7.67 -1.54 6.86
N TYR A 35 -6.39 -1.45 7.22
CA TYR A 35 -5.98 -1.00 8.55
C TYR A 35 -6.48 0.43 8.84
N LEU A 36 -6.30 1.37 7.90
CA LEU A 36 -6.77 2.75 8.07
C LEU A 36 -8.30 2.85 8.17
N HIS A 37 -9.02 1.96 7.50
CA HIS A 37 -10.46 1.83 7.64
C HIS A 37 -10.91 1.20 8.97
N GLY A 38 -9.97 0.74 9.81
CA GLY A 38 -10.28 0.05 11.07
C GLY A 38 -10.82 -1.38 10.87
N GLY A 39 -10.63 -1.97 9.70
CA GLY A 39 -11.13 -3.30 9.35
C GLY A 39 -10.10 -4.41 9.54
N ASP A 40 -10.50 -5.64 9.18
CA ASP A 40 -9.69 -6.85 9.36
C ASP A 40 -8.65 -7.03 8.25
N TRP A 41 -7.59 -6.23 8.32
CA TRP A 41 -6.44 -6.33 7.42
C TRP A 41 -5.65 -7.64 7.58
N LYS A 42 -5.72 -8.30 8.74
CA LYS A 42 -4.99 -9.55 9.00
C LYS A 42 -5.57 -10.69 8.18
N SER A 43 -6.90 -10.80 8.12
CA SER A 43 -7.55 -11.80 7.26
C SER A 43 -7.27 -11.57 5.78
N ILE A 44 -7.18 -10.32 5.33
CA ILE A 44 -6.79 -9.99 3.95
C ILE A 44 -5.36 -10.43 3.67
N LYS A 45 -4.42 -10.07 4.55
CA LYS A 45 -3.01 -10.47 4.43
C LYS A 45 -2.87 -11.99 4.37
N ALA A 46 -3.50 -12.71 5.30
CA ALA A 46 -3.48 -14.16 5.33
C ALA A 46 -4.07 -14.80 4.05
N ALA A 47 -5.11 -14.20 3.48
CA ALA A 47 -5.70 -14.67 2.22
C ALA A 47 -4.75 -14.48 1.03
N ILE A 48 -4.06 -13.33 0.94
CA ILE A 48 -3.05 -13.03 -0.10
C ILE A 48 -1.88 -14.02 0.01
N GLU A 49 -1.34 -14.23 1.21
CA GLU A 49 -0.25 -15.18 1.46
C GLU A 49 -0.68 -16.62 1.13
N LYS A 50 -1.92 -17.01 1.47
CA LYS A 50 -2.45 -18.35 1.20
C LYS A 50 -2.53 -18.68 -0.28
N ILE A 51 -2.76 -17.70 -1.15
CA ILE A 51 -2.77 -17.91 -2.60
C ILE A 51 -1.37 -17.77 -3.24
N GLY A 52 -0.34 -17.53 -2.44
CA GLY A 52 1.05 -17.37 -2.90
C GLY A 52 1.34 -16.01 -3.55
N ALA A 53 0.48 -15.01 -3.34
CA ALA A 53 0.72 -13.64 -3.80
C ALA A 53 1.57 -12.87 -2.78
N PRO A 54 2.36 -11.87 -3.23
CA PRO A 54 3.21 -11.07 -2.34
C PRO A 54 2.37 -10.21 -1.39
N ALA A 55 2.76 -10.18 -0.12
CA ALA A 55 2.13 -9.40 0.94
C ALA A 55 3.07 -8.37 1.59
N THR A 56 4.35 -8.34 1.19
CA THR A 56 5.40 -7.47 1.72
C THR A 56 6.16 -6.73 0.61
N ALA A 57 6.88 -5.67 0.98
CA ALA A 57 7.76 -4.93 0.07
C ALA A 57 8.82 -5.84 -0.57
N ARG A 58 9.44 -6.69 0.25
CA ARG A 58 10.47 -7.65 -0.16
C ARG A 58 9.94 -8.62 -1.21
N GLU A 59 8.74 -9.17 -1.01
CA GLU A 59 8.13 -10.11 -1.97
C GLU A 59 7.69 -9.41 -3.25
N LEU A 60 7.25 -8.15 -3.18
CA LEU A 60 7.01 -7.31 -4.35
C LEU A 60 8.30 -6.94 -5.12
N GLY A 61 9.47 -7.14 -4.53
CA GLY A 61 10.75 -6.74 -5.12
C GLY A 61 10.96 -5.22 -5.15
N VAL A 62 10.32 -4.49 -4.23
CA VAL A 62 10.49 -3.04 -4.07
C VAL A 62 11.13 -2.71 -2.71
N SER A 63 11.80 -1.57 -2.60
CA SER A 63 12.35 -1.13 -1.32
C SER A 63 11.25 -0.63 -0.38
N GLU A 64 11.54 -0.67 0.92
CA GLU A 64 10.63 -0.16 1.95
C GLU A 64 10.42 1.35 1.81
N GLU A 65 11.44 2.09 1.39
CA GLU A 65 11.35 3.53 1.11
C GLU A 65 10.34 3.83 0.00
N HIS A 66 10.29 3.00 -1.05
CA HIS A 66 9.27 3.17 -2.09
C HIS A 66 7.87 2.89 -1.56
N ILE A 67 7.68 1.94 -0.63
CA ILE A 67 6.35 1.75 0.00
C ILE A 67 5.94 3.00 0.76
N VAL A 68 6.84 3.55 1.59
CA VAL A 68 6.56 4.74 2.40
C VAL A 68 6.30 5.96 1.51
N GLU A 69 7.13 6.20 0.50
CA GLU A 69 6.93 7.30 -0.44
C GLU A 69 5.63 7.15 -1.23
N ALA A 70 5.30 5.94 -1.70
CA ALA A 70 4.05 5.69 -2.40
C ALA A 70 2.83 5.99 -1.51
N LEU A 71 2.86 5.62 -0.22
CA LEU A 71 1.79 5.93 0.73
C LEU A 71 1.62 7.44 0.94
N VAL A 72 2.72 8.18 1.09
CA VAL A 72 2.69 9.64 1.25
C VAL A 72 2.09 10.28 0.00
N ARG A 73 2.50 9.85 -1.19
CA ARG A 73 2.10 10.46 -2.47
C ARG A 73 0.79 9.94 -3.05
N ALA A 74 0.24 8.85 -2.53
CA ALA A 74 -0.98 8.23 -3.05
C ALA A 74 -2.16 9.22 -3.14
N HIS A 75 -2.29 10.16 -2.20
CA HIS A 75 -3.38 11.14 -2.22
C HIS A 75 -3.31 12.09 -3.45
N GLU A 76 -2.14 12.30 -4.04
CA GLU A 76 -1.91 13.11 -5.25
C GLU A 76 -2.43 12.41 -6.52
N ILE A 77 -2.67 11.09 -6.47
CA ILE A 77 -3.25 10.36 -7.58
C ILE A 77 -4.75 10.63 -7.61
N ARG A 78 -5.23 11.25 -8.70
CA ARG A 78 -6.65 11.61 -8.87
C ARG A 78 -7.18 12.40 -7.67
N PRO A 79 -6.62 13.60 -7.42
CA PRO A 79 -6.90 14.38 -6.20
C PRO A 79 -8.39 14.77 -6.07
N GLU A 80 -9.15 14.76 -7.18
CA GLU A 80 -10.59 14.99 -7.19
C GLU A 80 -11.40 13.86 -6.52
N ARG A 81 -10.79 12.69 -6.27
CA ARG A 81 -11.46 11.54 -5.63
C ARG A 81 -11.07 11.43 -4.18
N TYR A 82 -12.05 11.59 -3.29
CA TYR A 82 -11.87 11.35 -1.87
C TYR A 82 -11.67 9.86 -1.55
N THR A 83 -10.77 9.58 -0.61
CA THR A 83 -10.48 8.23 -0.07
C THR A 83 -10.10 8.33 1.40
N ILE A 84 -9.84 7.20 2.07
CA ILE A 84 -9.39 7.16 3.47
C ILE A 84 -8.08 7.93 3.71
N LEU A 85 -7.28 8.15 2.66
CA LEU A 85 -6.03 8.90 2.74
C LEU A 85 -6.23 10.41 2.90
N GLY A 86 -7.45 10.94 2.71
CA GLY A 86 -7.74 12.37 2.88
C GLY A 86 -6.74 13.28 2.15
N THR A 87 -6.07 14.15 2.91
CA THR A 87 -5.04 15.08 2.43
C THR A 87 -3.62 14.50 2.41
N GLY A 88 -3.47 13.18 2.57
CA GLY A 88 -2.19 12.48 2.62
C GLY A 88 -1.77 12.07 4.03
N LEU A 89 -0.81 11.14 4.07
CA LEU A 89 -0.15 10.69 5.30
C LEU A 89 1.18 11.44 5.45
N THR A 90 1.57 11.72 6.69
CA THR A 90 2.96 12.10 6.98
C THR A 90 3.87 10.89 6.75
N GLU A 91 5.16 11.12 6.52
CA GLU A 91 6.13 10.04 6.37
C GLU A 91 6.16 9.13 7.61
N GLU A 92 6.11 9.71 8.82
CA GLU A 92 6.04 8.94 10.06
C GLU A 92 4.79 8.06 10.12
N ALA A 93 3.62 8.60 9.77
CA ALA A 93 2.37 7.84 9.77
C ALA A 93 2.37 6.73 8.70
N ALA A 94 2.92 7.01 7.52
CA ALA A 94 3.08 6.04 6.44
C ALA A 94 4.01 4.90 6.83
N ARG A 95 5.17 5.21 7.43
CA ARG A 95 6.12 4.21 7.92
C ARG A 95 5.50 3.37 9.04
N ARG A 96 4.86 4.01 10.02
CA ARG A 96 4.17 3.30 11.12
C ARG A 96 3.07 2.38 10.59
N LEU A 97 2.28 2.84 9.63
CA LEU A 97 1.24 2.04 8.98
C LEU A 97 1.84 0.78 8.36
N ALA A 98 2.88 0.93 7.53
CA ALA A 98 3.51 -0.17 6.83
C ALA A 98 4.18 -1.18 7.78
N ILE A 99 4.76 -0.72 8.90
CA ILE A 99 5.32 -1.58 9.95
C ILE A 99 4.20 -2.35 10.68
N VAL A 100 3.14 -1.67 11.11
CA VAL A 100 2.04 -2.29 11.87
C VAL A 100 1.34 -3.38 11.06
N THR A 101 1.21 -3.19 9.75
CA THR A 101 0.64 -4.20 8.84
C THR A 101 1.65 -5.25 8.40
N GLY A 102 2.92 -5.11 8.80
CA GLY A 102 4.02 -5.98 8.43
C GLY A 102 4.26 -6.04 6.92
N VAL A 103 4.00 -4.93 6.22
CA VAL A 103 4.36 -4.77 4.79
C VAL A 103 5.86 -4.45 4.67
N ILE A 104 6.43 -3.75 5.65
CA ILE A 104 7.87 -3.49 5.82
C ILE A 104 8.34 -3.94 7.21
N GLU A 105 9.64 -4.12 7.38
CA GLU A 105 10.28 -4.46 8.66
C GLU A 105 10.45 -3.20 9.55
N SER A 106 10.68 -3.42 10.86
CA SER A 106 10.80 -2.35 11.87
C SER A 106 12.22 -1.82 12.03
#